data_AF-A0A841TVB2-F1
#
_entry.id   AF-A0A841TVB2-F1
#
_cell.length_a   1.000
_cell.length_b   1.000
_cell.length_c   1.000
_cell.angle_alpha   90.00
_cell.angle_beta   90.00
_cell.angle_gamma   90.00
#
_symmetry.space_group_name_H-M   'P 1'
#
loop_
_entity.id
_entity.type
_entity.pdbx_description
1 polymer ?
#
loop_
_entity_poly.entity_id
_entity_poly.type
_entity_poly.pdbx_seq_one_letter_code
_entity_poly.pdbx_strand_id
1 'polypeptide(L)'
;MSVRERVFEAAERLAGSKPFDRISFAEVAEAAGVHWTAVRRHFGGKEEMREWFRERQSQSALTEELADTKSRVLEAAARLFATQGYANSSLDKVAEHAGLSKGAVYWHFSGKQDLFLEILERNYRLQLQTLPGEAERILSAEDPAAALAGWLEAQLLCLESGEEGSMLFLEFVTSAREPEVQDRLRRLHELLMGRVSELIREMQRQGRLTDQVDPEGAAMMFDALLKGALVEWVLIPDSDRLRAFVRAVSRTLWHGLAAADRK
;
A
#
# COMPACT_ATOMS: atom_id res chain seq x y z
N MET A 1 -2.44 -20.66 23.76
CA MET A 1 -3.65 -19.82 23.71
C MET A 1 -4.58 -20.19 24.85
N SER A 2 -4.95 -19.24 25.70
CA SER A 2 -5.82 -19.49 26.85
C SER A 2 -7.26 -19.80 26.41
N VAL A 3 -8.04 -20.47 27.27
CA VAL A 3 -9.47 -20.72 27.03
C VAL A 3 -10.24 -19.40 26.86
N ARG A 4 -9.82 -18.36 27.59
CA ARG A 4 -10.37 -17.00 27.49
C ARG A 4 -10.11 -16.41 26.09
N GLU A 5 -8.87 -16.42 25.61
CA GLU A 5 -8.51 -15.93 24.28
C GLU A 5 -9.33 -16.60 23.18
N ARG A 6 -9.43 -17.94 23.20
CA ARG A 6 -10.23 -18.69 22.21
C ARG A 6 -11.69 -18.26 22.18
N VAL A 7 -12.29 -18.02 23.34
CA VAL A 7 -13.70 -17.62 23.47
C VAL A 7 -13.95 -16.23 22.88
N PHE A 8 -13.08 -15.25 23.20
CA PHE A 8 -13.24 -13.90 22.67
C PHE A 8 -12.91 -13.82 21.17
N GLU A 9 -11.88 -14.51 20.69
CA GLU A 9 -11.52 -14.56 19.27
C GLU A 9 -12.62 -15.21 18.42
N ALA A 10 -13.22 -16.30 18.91
CA ALA A 10 -14.36 -16.95 18.25
C ALA A 10 -15.59 -16.04 18.18
N ALA A 11 -15.86 -15.28 19.25
CA ALA A 11 -16.94 -14.30 19.28
C ALA A 11 -16.73 -13.17 18.26
N GLU A 12 -15.52 -12.61 18.15
CA GLU A 12 -15.19 -11.59 17.14
C GLU A 12 -15.37 -12.12 15.72
N ARG A 13 -14.90 -13.34 15.46
CA ARG A 13 -15.01 -13.98 14.15
C ARG A 13 -16.48 -14.17 13.74
N LEU A 14 -17.34 -14.54 14.69
CA LEU A 14 -18.78 -14.66 14.45
C LEU A 14 -19.43 -13.29 14.21
N ALA A 15 -19.03 -12.25 14.93
CA ALA A 15 -19.52 -10.88 14.72
C ALA A 15 -19.17 -10.31 13.34
N GLY A 16 -18.07 -10.75 12.73
CA GLY A 16 -17.72 -10.40 11.34
C GLY A 16 -18.60 -11.07 10.27
N SER A 17 -19.40 -12.08 10.61
CA SER A 17 -20.17 -12.88 9.63
C SER A 17 -21.70 -12.83 9.81
N LYS A 18 -22.19 -12.39 10.97
CA LYS A 18 -23.64 -12.27 11.23
C LYS A 18 -23.94 -11.21 12.31
N PRO A 19 -25.17 -10.66 12.34
CA PRO A 19 -25.60 -9.72 13.38
C PRO A 19 -25.41 -10.26 14.80
N PHE A 20 -24.82 -9.45 15.69
CA PHE A 20 -24.42 -9.86 17.04
C PHE A 20 -25.59 -10.25 17.95
N ASP A 21 -26.78 -9.70 17.71
CA ASP A 21 -28.02 -10.02 18.41
C ASP A 21 -28.48 -11.47 18.18
N ARG A 22 -27.99 -12.09 17.08
CA ARG A 22 -28.22 -13.47 16.67
C ARG A 22 -27.12 -14.44 17.09
N ILE A 23 -26.03 -13.97 17.68
CA ILE A 23 -24.95 -14.83 18.17
C ILE A 23 -25.32 -15.42 19.53
N SER A 24 -25.31 -16.75 19.62
CA SER A 24 -25.58 -17.50 20.85
C SER A 24 -24.30 -17.99 21.53
N PHE A 25 -24.38 -18.29 22.84
CA PHE A 25 -23.29 -18.94 23.57
C PHE A 25 -22.91 -20.30 22.98
N ALA A 26 -23.88 -21.03 22.40
CA ALA A 26 -23.61 -22.31 21.77
C ALA A 26 -22.70 -22.15 20.54
N GLU A 27 -22.99 -21.17 19.68
CA GLU A 27 -22.18 -20.88 18.49
C GLU A 27 -20.77 -20.40 18.87
N VAL A 28 -20.65 -19.54 19.88
CA VAL A 28 -19.32 -19.10 20.38
C VAL A 28 -18.55 -20.29 20.97
N ALA A 29 -19.24 -21.18 21.69
CA ALA A 29 -18.64 -22.36 22.30
C ALA A 29 -18.15 -23.37 21.24
N GLU A 30 -18.97 -23.60 20.22
CA GLU A 30 -18.64 -24.44 19.06
C GLU A 30 -17.43 -23.87 18.30
N ALA A 31 -17.46 -22.59 17.94
CA ALA A 31 -16.38 -21.92 17.22
C ALA A 31 -15.07 -21.85 18.02
N ALA A 32 -15.14 -21.79 19.35
CA ALA A 32 -13.97 -21.79 20.23
C ALA A 32 -13.48 -23.21 20.60
N GLY A 33 -14.25 -24.26 20.30
CA GLY A 33 -13.96 -25.63 20.74
C GLY A 33 -13.96 -25.77 22.26
N VAL A 34 -14.96 -25.19 22.93
CA VAL A 34 -15.13 -25.22 24.39
C VAL A 34 -16.58 -25.56 24.77
N HIS A 35 -16.81 -25.89 26.03
CA HIS A 35 -18.18 -26.05 26.54
C HIS A 35 -18.82 -24.67 26.80
N TRP A 36 -20.13 -24.51 26.58
CA TRP A 36 -20.84 -23.23 26.70
C TRP A 36 -20.72 -22.56 28.08
N THR A 37 -20.51 -23.34 29.14
CA THR A 37 -20.26 -22.82 30.49
C THR A 37 -18.96 -22.01 30.57
N ALA A 38 -17.96 -22.32 29.73
CA ALA A 38 -16.75 -21.52 29.62
C ALA A 38 -17.03 -20.15 28.99
N VAL A 39 -17.91 -20.08 27.99
CA VAL A 39 -18.35 -18.81 27.38
C VAL A 39 -19.06 -17.95 28.41
N ARG A 40 -20.03 -18.53 29.14
CA ARG A 40 -20.75 -17.85 30.24
C ARG A 40 -19.80 -17.39 31.36
N ARG A 41 -18.75 -18.16 31.68
CA ARG A 41 -17.76 -17.78 32.69
C ARG A 41 -16.94 -16.55 32.28
N HIS A 42 -16.72 -16.34 30.98
CA HIS A 42 -15.87 -15.26 30.49
C HIS A 42 -16.65 -14.00 30.07
N PHE A 43 -17.85 -14.16 29.53
CA PHE A 43 -18.72 -13.03 29.17
C PHE A 43 -19.77 -12.68 30.23
N GLY A 44 -20.04 -13.58 31.17
CA GLY A 44 -21.18 -13.47 32.07
C GLY A 44 -22.49 -13.92 31.41
N GLY A 45 -23.56 -13.16 31.59
CA GLY A 45 -24.87 -13.37 30.98
C GLY A 45 -24.92 -13.01 29.50
N LYS A 46 -26.02 -13.40 28.83
CA LYS A 46 -26.23 -13.10 27.41
C LYS A 46 -26.28 -11.60 27.13
N GLU A 47 -26.76 -10.80 28.08
CA GLU A 47 -26.82 -9.35 27.93
C GLU A 47 -25.43 -8.69 28.06
N GLU A 48 -24.60 -9.15 28.99
CA GLU A 48 -23.20 -8.69 29.12
C GLU A 48 -22.37 -9.02 27.87
N MET A 49 -22.59 -10.19 27.25
CA MET A 49 -22.00 -10.51 25.94
C MET A 49 -22.47 -9.56 24.83
N ARG A 50 -23.75 -9.13 24.85
CA ARG A 50 -24.30 -8.19 23.87
C ARG A 50 -23.77 -6.78 24.07
N GLU A 51 -23.60 -6.34 25.31
CA GLU A 51 -22.95 -5.07 25.64
C GLU A 51 -21.51 -5.06 25.17
N TRP A 52 -20.78 -6.14 25.41
CA TRP A 52 -19.42 -6.31 24.91
C TRP A 52 -19.35 -6.21 23.37
N PHE A 53 -20.29 -6.83 22.64
CA PHE A 53 -20.36 -6.69 21.18
C PHE A 53 -20.64 -5.24 20.75
N ARG A 54 -21.54 -4.53 21.43
CA ARG A 54 -21.86 -3.12 21.15
C ARG A 54 -20.65 -2.20 21.38
N GLU A 55 -19.92 -2.38 22.48
CA GLU A 55 -18.70 -1.63 22.78
C GLU A 55 -17.61 -1.88 21.72
N ARG A 56 -17.38 -3.15 21.36
CA ARG A 56 -16.45 -3.54 20.29
C ARG A 56 -16.82 -2.93 18.94
N GLN A 57 -18.11 -2.96 18.57
CA GLN A 57 -18.57 -2.38 17.31
C GLN A 57 -18.44 -0.86 17.30
N SER A 58 -18.76 -0.18 18.40
CA SER A 58 -18.59 1.27 18.52
C SER A 58 -17.11 1.67 18.41
N GLN A 59 -16.20 0.91 19.04
CA GLN A 59 -14.76 1.12 18.90
C GLN A 59 -14.25 0.83 17.48
N SER A 60 -14.75 -0.23 16.82
CA SER A 60 -14.41 -0.55 15.43
C SER A 60 -14.89 0.55 14.49
N ALA A 61 -16.15 0.99 14.61
CA ALA A 61 -16.74 2.03 13.79
C ALA A 61 -16.00 3.37 13.95
N LEU A 62 -15.64 3.75 15.17
CA LEU A 62 -14.83 4.93 15.42
C LEU A 62 -13.43 4.80 14.78
N THR A 63 -12.82 3.63 14.86
CA THR A 63 -11.51 3.37 14.24
C THR A 63 -11.58 3.42 12.71
N GLU A 64 -12.65 2.87 12.13
CA GLU A 64 -12.94 2.93 10.68
C GLU A 64 -13.20 4.36 10.22
N GLU A 65 -14.00 5.14 10.95
CA GLU A 65 -14.27 6.55 10.65
C GLU A 65 -13.00 7.41 10.73
N LEU A 66 -12.15 7.15 11.73
CA LEU A 66 -10.85 7.81 11.85
C LEU A 66 -9.90 7.41 10.71
N ALA A 67 -9.92 6.14 10.29
CA ALA A 67 -9.13 5.67 9.15
C ALA A 67 -9.61 6.28 7.82
N ASP A 68 -10.93 6.37 7.61
CA ASP A 68 -11.54 7.03 6.46
C ASP A 68 -11.16 8.52 6.42
N THR A 69 -11.29 9.21 7.56
CA THR A 69 -10.89 10.61 7.71
C THR A 69 -9.41 10.79 7.37
N LYS A 70 -8.52 9.96 7.93
CA LYS A 70 -7.08 10.00 7.59
C LYS A 70 -6.85 9.80 6.09
N SER A 71 -7.53 8.84 5.45
CA SER A 71 -7.39 8.60 4.01
C SER A 71 -7.81 9.80 3.18
N ARG A 72 -8.95 10.41 3.50
CA ARG A 72 -9.46 11.61 2.84
C ARG A 72 -8.51 12.79 2.95
N VAL A 73 -7.89 12.99 4.12
CA VAL A 73 -6.87 14.03 4.32
C VAL A 73 -5.64 13.77 3.45
N LEU A 74 -5.13 12.53 3.42
CA LEU A 74 -3.97 12.17 2.60
C LEU A 74 -4.24 12.40 1.11
N GLU A 75 -5.41 12.05 0.62
CA GLU A 75 -5.81 12.23 -0.78
C GLU A 75 -5.96 13.71 -1.15
N ALA A 76 -6.60 14.50 -0.28
CA ALA A 76 -6.72 15.95 -0.49
C ALA A 76 -5.35 16.63 -0.47
N ALA A 77 -4.46 16.21 0.43
CA ALA A 77 -3.11 16.73 0.53
C ALA A 77 -2.25 16.38 -0.68
N ALA A 78 -2.28 15.12 -1.14
CA ALA A 78 -1.57 14.69 -2.34
C ALA A 78 -1.97 15.52 -3.56
N ARG A 79 -3.27 15.73 -3.79
CA ARG A 79 -3.79 16.60 -4.86
C ARG A 79 -3.35 18.05 -4.71
N LEU A 80 -3.40 18.60 -3.49
CA LEU A 80 -3.02 19.97 -3.24
C LEU A 80 -1.52 20.20 -3.47
N PHE A 81 -0.67 19.29 -3.00
CA PHE A 81 0.78 19.37 -3.19
C PHE A 81 1.16 19.26 -4.66
N ALA A 82 0.48 18.40 -5.41
CA ALA A 82 0.70 18.27 -6.84
C ALA A 82 0.28 19.50 -7.67
N THR A 83 -0.85 20.12 -7.33
CA THR A 83 -1.44 21.21 -8.13
C THR A 83 -0.94 22.60 -7.74
N GLN A 84 -0.68 22.82 -6.45
CA GLN A 84 -0.28 24.14 -5.92
C GLN A 84 1.16 24.16 -5.39
N GLY A 85 1.81 23.00 -5.35
CA GLY A 85 3.14 22.82 -4.80
C GLY A 85 3.15 22.64 -3.28
N TYR A 86 4.15 21.91 -2.79
CA TYR A 86 4.30 21.66 -1.35
C TYR A 86 4.50 22.97 -0.57
N ALA A 87 5.31 23.89 -1.10
CA ALA A 87 5.62 25.16 -0.43
C ALA A 87 4.38 26.04 -0.18
N ASN A 88 3.46 26.12 -1.14
CA ASN A 88 2.28 27.01 -1.08
C ASN A 88 1.07 26.42 -0.36
N SER A 89 1.18 25.20 0.16
CA SER A 89 0.11 24.51 0.88
C SER A 89 0.24 24.62 2.40
N SER A 90 -0.85 24.32 3.12
CA SER A 90 -0.93 24.28 4.58
C SER A 90 -1.97 23.26 5.03
N LEU A 91 -1.91 22.81 6.29
CA LEU A 91 -2.93 21.91 6.86
C LEU A 91 -4.34 22.53 6.81
N ASP A 92 -4.42 23.85 6.95
CA ASP A 92 -5.67 24.59 6.83
C ASP A 92 -6.27 24.50 5.42
N LYS A 93 -5.44 24.67 4.37
CA LYS A 93 -5.87 24.49 2.98
C LYS A 93 -6.26 23.03 2.70
N VAL A 94 -5.54 22.07 3.28
CA VAL A 94 -5.88 20.65 3.16
C VAL A 94 -7.24 20.36 3.80
N ALA A 95 -7.53 20.92 4.99
CA ALA A 95 -8.81 20.77 5.65
C ALA A 95 -9.97 21.29 4.79
N GLU A 96 -9.79 22.47 4.20
CA GLU A 96 -10.74 23.07 3.25
C GLU A 96 -10.97 22.16 2.03
N HIS A 97 -9.89 21.68 1.39
CA HIS A 97 -9.98 20.81 0.20
C HIS A 97 -10.57 19.43 0.53
N ALA A 98 -10.38 18.93 1.75
CA ALA A 98 -10.93 17.65 2.20
C ALA A 98 -12.40 17.74 2.64
N GLY A 99 -12.96 18.95 2.77
CA GLY A 99 -14.27 19.18 3.36
C GLY A 99 -14.33 18.79 4.84
N LEU A 100 -13.23 19.00 5.57
CA LEU A 100 -13.07 18.62 6.98
C LEU A 100 -12.81 19.86 7.85
N SER A 101 -13.07 19.73 9.15
CA SER A 101 -12.68 20.77 10.09
C SER A 101 -11.16 20.79 10.26
N LYS A 102 -10.59 21.96 10.60
CA LYS A 102 -9.16 22.08 10.94
C LYS A 102 -8.81 21.10 12.06
N GLY A 103 -9.64 21.03 13.11
CA GLY A 103 -9.44 20.14 14.26
C GLY A 103 -9.29 18.66 13.86
N ALA A 104 -10.07 18.19 12.88
CA ALA A 104 -9.94 16.83 12.37
C ALA A 104 -8.58 16.57 11.72
N VAL A 105 -8.06 17.52 10.93
CA VAL A 105 -6.73 17.39 10.29
C VAL A 105 -5.61 17.44 11.33
N TYR A 106 -5.63 18.41 12.25
CA TYR A 106 -4.61 18.55 13.30
C TYR A 106 -4.64 17.39 14.32
N TRP A 107 -5.74 16.65 14.42
CA TRP A 107 -5.81 15.42 15.23
C TRP A 107 -4.96 14.29 14.62
N HIS A 108 -4.95 14.16 13.30
CA HIS A 108 -4.21 13.11 12.60
C HIS A 108 -2.76 13.46 12.28
N PHE A 109 -2.46 14.75 12.06
CA PHE A 109 -1.16 15.19 11.57
C PHE A 109 -0.62 16.35 12.38
N SER A 110 0.62 16.18 12.84
CA SER A 110 1.33 17.18 13.63
C SER A 110 1.80 18.38 12.80
N GLY A 111 1.89 18.21 11.47
CA GLY A 111 2.33 19.25 10.56
C GLY A 111 2.25 18.84 9.10
N LYS A 112 2.53 19.81 8.22
CA LYS A 112 2.57 19.59 6.76
C LYS A 112 3.65 18.58 6.35
N GLN A 113 4.78 18.56 7.05
CA GLN A 113 5.87 17.62 6.80
C GLN A 113 5.49 16.19 7.15
N ASP A 114 4.88 15.97 8.31
CA ASP A 114 4.33 14.69 8.74
C ASP A 114 3.32 14.13 7.73
N LEU A 115 2.38 14.98 7.31
CA LEU A 115 1.42 14.65 6.25
C LEU A 115 2.08 14.25 4.92
N PHE A 116 3.15 14.95 4.53
CA PHE A 116 3.90 14.66 3.30
C PHE A 116 4.64 13.31 3.36
N LEU A 117 5.28 13.03 4.50
CA LEU A 117 5.95 11.74 4.72
C LEU A 117 4.94 10.58 4.78
N GLU A 118 3.77 10.78 5.37
CA GLU A 118 2.70 9.77 5.41
C GLU A 118 2.15 9.42 4.02
N ILE A 119 2.03 10.40 3.11
CA ILE A 119 1.65 10.14 1.70
C ILE A 119 2.72 9.28 1.03
N LEU A 120 3.99 9.65 1.18
CA LEU A 120 5.11 8.88 0.63
C LEU A 120 5.13 7.44 1.15
N GLU A 121 4.98 7.27 2.46
CA GLU A 121 4.94 5.96 3.11
C GLU A 121 3.76 5.10 2.63
N ARG A 122 2.58 5.70 2.45
CA ARG A 122 1.42 5.02 1.89
C ARG A 122 1.75 4.44 0.50
N ASN A 123 2.39 5.22 -0.36
CA ASN A 123 2.75 4.78 -1.71
C ASN A 123 3.76 3.62 -1.70
N TYR A 124 4.83 3.72 -0.90
CA TYR A 124 5.80 2.64 -0.74
C TYR A 124 5.19 1.38 -0.14
N ARG A 125 4.29 1.53 0.84
CA ARG A 125 3.60 0.41 1.49
C ARG A 125 2.72 -0.35 0.50
N LEU A 126 1.99 0.36 -0.36
CA LEU A 126 1.18 -0.25 -1.42
C LEU A 126 2.05 -1.05 -2.39
N GLN A 127 3.16 -0.47 -2.86
CA GLN A 127 4.09 -1.17 -3.75
C GLN A 127 4.64 -2.45 -3.10
N LEU A 128 5.11 -2.37 -1.86
CA LEU A 128 5.62 -3.52 -1.10
C LEU A 128 4.57 -4.62 -0.91
N GLN A 129 3.30 -4.25 -0.71
CA GLN A 129 2.20 -5.21 -0.54
C GLN A 129 1.84 -5.94 -1.83
N THR A 130 1.86 -5.24 -2.97
CA THR A 130 1.48 -5.84 -4.26
C THR A 130 2.62 -6.64 -4.90
N LEU A 131 3.87 -6.25 -4.64
CA LEU A 131 5.05 -6.73 -5.37
C LEU A 131 5.18 -8.27 -5.46
N PRO A 132 4.98 -9.06 -4.39
CA PRO A 132 5.11 -10.53 -4.49
C PRO A 132 4.10 -11.16 -5.45
N GLY A 133 2.84 -10.71 -5.43
CA GLY A 133 1.79 -11.25 -6.31
C GLY A 133 2.00 -10.83 -7.76
N GLU A 134 2.48 -9.60 -8.00
CA GLU A 134 2.85 -9.13 -9.33
C GLU A 134 4.01 -9.94 -9.92
N ALA A 135 5.06 -10.18 -9.13
CA ALA A 135 6.21 -10.98 -9.50
C ALA A 135 5.81 -12.42 -9.90
N GLU A 136 4.96 -13.07 -9.11
CA GLU A 136 4.47 -14.41 -9.43
C GLU A 136 3.66 -14.43 -10.73
N ARG A 137 2.82 -13.41 -10.96
CA ARG A 137 2.03 -13.29 -12.19
C ARG A 137 2.90 -13.08 -13.41
N ILE A 138 3.89 -12.19 -13.36
CA ILE A 138 4.78 -11.89 -14.49
C ILE A 138 5.46 -13.17 -14.97
N LEU A 139 6.02 -13.92 -14.04
CA LEU A 139 6.81 -15.08 -14.40
C LEU A 139 5.98 -16.29 -14.86
N SER A 140 4.72 -16.35 -14.42
CA SER A 140 3.82 -17.48 -14.73
C SER A 140 2.94 -17.18 -15.96
N ALA A 141 3.09 -15.99 -16.54
CA ALA A 141 2.44 -15.61 -17.79
C ALA A 141 3.01 -16.38 -18.97
N GLU A 142 2.17 -16.62 -19.98
CA GLU A 142 2.60 -17.19 -21.27
C GLU A 142 3.61 -16.27 -21.99
N ASP A 143 3.44 -14.95 -21.82
CA ASP A 143 4.38 -13.91 -22.27
C ASP A 143 4.82 -13.04 -21.07
N PRO A 144 5.90 -13.42 -20.38
CA PRO A 144 6.42 -12.66 -19.25
C PRO A 144 6.88 -11.25 -19.60
N ALA A 145 7.34 -11.01 -20.84
CA ALA A 145 7.74 -9.68 -21.28
C ALA A 145 6.53 -8.74 -21.37
N ALA A 146 5.42 -9.24 -21.91
CA ALA A 146 4.16 -8.51 -21.93
C ALA A 146 3.58 -8.31 -20.51
N ALA A 147 3.69 -9.31 -19.63
CA ALA A 147 3.23 -9.18 -18.25
C ALA A 147 4.05 -8.16 -17.46
N LEU A 148 5.38 -8.13 -17.65
CA LEU A 148 6.27 -7.10 -17.08
C LEU A 148 5.90 -5.71 -17.60
N ALA A 149 5.66 -5.57 -18.89
CA ALA A 149 5.19 -4.31 -19.47
C ALA A 149 3.87 -3.86 -18.85
N GLY A 150 2.90 -4.77 -18.70
CA GLY A 150 1.62 -4.48 -18.06
C GLY A 150 1.75 -4.05 -16.61
N TRP A 151 2.65 -4.67 -15.84
CA TRP A 151 2.94 -4.24 -14.47
C TRP A 151 3.59 -2.85 -14.42
N LEU A 152 4.59 -2.58 -15.27
CA LEU A 152 5.23 -1.26 -15.33
C LEU A 152 4.25 -0.18 -15.79
N GLU A 153 3.35 -0.47 -16.73
CA GLU A 153 2.24 0.40 -17.12
C GLU A 153 1.27 0.64 -15.95
N ALA A 154 0.93 -0.39 -15.17
CA ALA A 154 0.08 -0.24 -14.00
C ALA A 154 0.75 0.63 -12.91
N GLN A 155 2.06 0.50 -12.72
CA GLN A 155 2.82 1.39 -11.84
C GLN A 155 2.78 2.83 -12.34
N LEU A 156 2.94 3.05 -13.65
CA LEU A 156 2.77 4.38 -14.24
C LEU A 156 1.35 4.91 -14.01
N LEU A 157 0.30 4.13 -14.23
CA LEU A 157 -1.09 4.53 -14.01
C LEU A 157 -1.38 4.90 -12.56
N CYS A 158 -0.81 4.19 -11.59
CA CYS A 158 -0.89 4.55 -10.18
C CYS A 158 -0.20 5.89 -9.89
N LEU A 159 0.87 6.21 -10.63
CA LEU A 159 1.61 7.47 -10.54
C LEU A 159 0.98 8.58 -11.43
N GLU A 160 0.14 8.23 -12.40
CA GLU A 160 -0.64 9.09 -13.30
C GLU A 160 -2.10 9.24 -12.84
N SER A 161 -2.47 8.75 -11.65
CA SER A 161 -3.84 8.86 -11.13
C SER A 161 -4.17 10.31 -10.81
N GLY A 162 -4.52 11.05 -11.87
CA GLY A 162 -4.59 12.50 -11.96
C GLY A 162 -3.38 13.11 -12.72
N GLU A 163 -3.56 14.25 -13.40
CA GLU A 163 -2.44 15.10 -13.91
C GLU A 163 -1.43 15.46 -12.81
N GLU A 164 -1.82 15.22 -11.55
CA GLU A 164 -1.17 15.54 -10.31
C GLU A 164 -0.04 14.58 -9.87
N GLY A 165 -0.11 13.29 -10.19
CA GLY A 165 0.76 12.30 -9.52
C GLY A 165 2.26 12.43 -9.88
N SER A 166 2.58 12.80 -11.13
CA SER A 166 3.95 13.08 -11.56
C SER A 166 4.55 14.32 -10.89
N MET A 167 3.73 15.35 -10.64
CA MET A 167 4.16 16.57 -9.95
C MET A 167 4.44 16.31 -8.47
N LEU A 168 3.65 15.44 -7.83
CA LEU A 168 3.91 15.01 -6.45
C LEU A 168 5.25 14.27 -6.33
N PHE A 169 5.63 13.46 -7.32
CA PHE A 169 6.96 12.85 -7.35
C PHE A 169 8.07 13.89 -7.38
N LEU A 170 7.95 14.93 -8.22
CA LEU A 170 8.94 16.00 -8.26
C LEU A 170 9.03 16.74 -6.92
N GLU A 171 7.90 16.97 -6.24
CA GLU A 171 7.89 17.56 -4.90
C GLU A 171 8.66 16.71 -3.88
N PHE A 172 8.57 15.37 -3.94
CA PHE A 172 9.38 14.48 -3.11
C PHE A 172 10.88 14.65 -3.39
N VAL A 173 11.26 14.70 -4.67
CA VAL A 173 12.66 14.87 -5.08
C VAL A 173 13.19 16.24 -4.65
N THR A 174 12.43 17.31 -4.86
CA THR A 174 12.86 18.66 -4.47
C THR A 174 12.85 18.88 -2.98
N SER A 175 12.07 18.12 -2.21
CA SER A 175 12.05 18.19 -0.75
C SER A 175 13.16 17.36 -0.08
N ALA A 176 13.85 16.50 -0.83
CA ALA A 176 14.97 15.68 -0.33
C ALA A 176 16.23 16.49 0.08
N ARG A 177 16.21 17.81 -0.05
CA ARG A 177 17.21 18.74 0.52
C ARG A 177 17.04 18.93 2.03
N GLU A 178 15.87 18.61 2.57
CA GLU A 178 15.63 18.56 4.01
C GLU A 178 16.15 17.22 4.57
N PRO A 179 17.07 17.20 5.56
CA PRO A 179 17.73 15.97 6.01
C PRO A 179 16.77 14.87 6.50
N GLU A 180 15.70 15.24 7.20
CA GLU A 180 14.71 14.29 7.71
C GLU A 180 13.91 13.63 6.58
N VAL A 181 13.52 14.41 5.56
CA VAL A 181 12.82 13.92 4.38
C VAL A 181 13.74 13.01 3.56
N GLN A 182 15.00 13.43 3.36
CA GLN A 182 16.02 12.63 2.68
C GLN A 182 16.21 11.28 3.36
N ASP A 183 16.38 11.27 4.68
CA ASP A 183 16.61 10.06 5.45
C ASP A 183 15.40 9.11 5.42
N ARG A 184 14.18 9.66 5.44
CA ARG A 184 12.96 8.86 5.29
C ARG A 184 12.80 8.27 3.89
N LEU A 185 13.02 9.08 2.85
CA LEU A 185 13.02 8.64 1.44
C LEU A 185 14.04 7.52 1.22
N ARG A 186 15.27 7.71 1.72
CA ARG A 186 16.35 6.73 1.63
C ARG A 186 15.93 5.40 2.25
N ARG A 187 15.43 5.40 3.50
CA ARG A 187 14.99 4.16 4.17
C ARG A 187 13.90 3.41 3.40
N LEU A 188 12.89 4.13 2.90
CA LEU A 188 11.79 3.52 2.15
C LEU A 188 12.28 2.95 0.82
N HIS A 189 13.14 3.70 0.13
CA HIS A 189 13.75 3.27 -1.12
C HIS A 189 14.64 2.03 -0.94
N GLU A 190 15.53 2.02 0.07
CA GLU A 190 16.37 0.87 0.42
C GLU A 190 15.52 -0.36 0.73
N LEU A 191 14.43 -0.21 1.49
CA LEU A 191 13.52 -1.30 1.81
C LEU A 191 12.87 -1.90 0.55
N LEU A 192 12.37 -1.04 -0.34
CA LEU A 192 11.76 -1.48 -1.60
C LEU A 192 12.77 -2.17 -2.51
N MET A 193 13.92 -1.53 -2.75
CA MET A 193 14.96 -2.08 -3.62
C MET A 193 15.51 -3.40 -3.08
N GLY A 194 15.70 -3.51 -1.77
CA GLY A 194 16.05 -4.77 -1.13
C GLY A 194 15.01 -5.86 -1.40
N ARG A 195 13.72 -5.53 -1.33
CA ARG A 195 12.65 -6.50 -1.60
C ARG A 195 12.55 -6.92 -3.06
N VAL A 196 12.72 -5.99 -3.99
CA VAL A 196 12.80 -6.29 -5.42
C VAL A 196 14.02 -7.17 -5.72
N SER A 197 15.18 -6.85 -5.14
CA SER A 197 16.42 -7.61 -5.31
C SER A 197 16.29 -9.05 -4.77
N GLU A 198 15.68 -9.24 -3.60
CA GLU A 198 15.41 -10.58 -3.06
C GLU A 198 14.50 -11.40 -3.97
N LEU A 199 13.49 -10.77 -4.56
CA LEU A 199 12.62 -11.45 -5.53
C LEU A 199 13.41 -11.86 -6.78
N ILE A 200 14.23 -10.97 -7.34
CA ILE A 200 15.09 -11.31 -8.49
C ILE A 200 16.01 -12.49 -8.15
N ARG A 201 16.64 -12.50 -6.96
CA ARG A 201 17.47 -13.63 -6.50
C ARG A 201 16.70 -14.93 -6.36
N GLU A 202 15.46 -14.88 -5.83
CA GLU A 202 14.58 -16.05 -5.77
C GLU A 202 14.30 -16.59 -7.17
N MET A 203 14.01 -15.72 -8.14
CA MET A 203 13.76 -16.11 -9.52
C MET A 203 14.98 -16.73 -10.20
N GLN A 204 16.17 -16.20 -9.94
CA GLN A 204 17.43 -16.80 -10.40
C GLN A 204 17.65 -18.19 -9.79
N ARG A 205 17.42 -18.36 -8.49
CA ARG A 205 17.53 -19.67 -7.81
C ARG A 205 16.56 -20.71 -8.37
N GLN A 206 15.39 -20.29 -8.84
CA GLN A 206 14.42 -21.14 -9.54
C GLN A 206 14.74 -21.37 -11.02
N GLY A 207 15.80 -20.74 -11.54
CA GLY A 207 16.19 -20.82 -12.95
C GLY A 207 15.23 -20.13 -13.90
N ARG A 208 14.45 -19.15 -13.42
CA ARG A 208 13.49 -18.36 -14.20
C ARG A 208 14.11 -17.11 -14.81
N LEU A 209 15.17 -16.59 -14.19
CA LEU A 209 16.02 -15.51 -14.70
C LEU A 209 17.47 -15.96 -14.81
N THR A 210 18.24 -15.33 -15.69
CA THR A 210 19.69 -15.58 -15.83
C THR A 210 20.46 -15.18 -14.56
N ASP A 211 21.52 -15.92 -14.24
CA ASP A 211 22.42 -15.65 -13.11
C ASP A 211 23.48 -14.56 -13.42
N GLN A 212 23.58 -14.13 -14.69
CA GLN A 212 24.52 -13.10 -15.12
C GLN A 212 24.11 -11.69 -14.73
N VAL A 213 22.86 -11.49 -14.30
CA VAL A 213 22.31 -10.20 -13.94
C VAL A 213 22.53 -9.95 -12.45
N ASP A 214 23.10 -8.79 -12.13
CA ASP A 214 23.16 -8.29 -10.76
C ASP A 214 21.74 -7.91 -10.27
N PRO A 215 21.20 -8.55 -9.22
CA PRO A 215 19.84 -8.30 -8.75
C PRO A 215 19.61 -6.85 -8.31
N GLU A 216 20.59 -6.26 -7.62
CA GLU A 216 20.58 -4.89 -7.16
C GLU A 216 20.58 -3.91 -8.34
N GLY A 217 21.46 -4.11 -9.32
CA GLY A 217 21.50 -3.33 -10.55
C GLY A 217 20.21 -3.43 -11.36
N ALA A 218 19.61 -4.61 -11.46
CA ALA A 218 18.33 -4.80 -12.14
C ALA A 218 17.16 -4.11 -11.42
N ALA A 219 17.10 -4.22 -10.09
CA ALA A 219 16.11 -3.51 -9.27
C ALA A 219 16.22 -1.98 -9.47
N MET A 220 17.45 -1.45 -9.41
CA MET A 220 17.72 -0.03 -9.63
C MET A 220 17.38 0.41 -11.05
N MET A 221 17.65 -0.43 -12.05
CA MET A 221 17.31 -0.15 -13.44
C MET A 221 15.79 -0.03 -13.65
N PHE A 222 14.99 -0.93 -13.08
CA PHE A 222 13.53 -0.86 -13.15
C PHE A 222 12.97 0.40 -12.48
N ASP A 223 13.47 0.72 -11.28
CA ASP A 223 13.07 1.93 -10.55
C ASP A 223 13.46 3.21 -11.31
N ALA A 224 14.67 3.25 -11.89
CA ALA A 224 15.14 4.36 -12.70
C ALA A 224 14.31 4.55 -13.98
N LEU A 225 13.89 3.46 -14.63
CA LEU A 225 13.02 3.50 -15.81
C LEU A 225 11.67 4.16 -15.47
N LEU A 226 11.03 3.72 -14.38
CA LEU A 226 9.74 4.27 -13.94
C LEU A 226 9.85 5.75 -13.58
N LYS A 227 10.87 6.14 -12.81
CA LYS A 227 11.10 7.54 -12.43
C LYS A 227 11.44 8.41 -13.64
N GLY A 228 12.24 7.90 -14.57
CA GLY A 228 12.57 8.59 -15.83
C GLY A 228 11.34 8.81 -16.70
N ALA A 229 10.44 7.84 -16.77
CA ALA A 229 9.16 7.96 -17.45
C ALA A 229 8.28 9.08 -16.85
N LEU A 230 8.25 9.25 -15.53
CA LEU A 230 7.53 10.37 -14.90
C LEU A 230 8.12 11.73 -15.29
N VAL A 231 9.45 11.84 -15.37
CA VAL A 231 10.11 13.08 -15.80
C VAL A 231 9.79 13.38 -17.26
N GLU A 232 9.83 12.37 -18.14
CA GLU A 232 9.44 12.53 -19.55
C GLU A 232 7.98 12.99 -19.68
N TRP A 233 7.07 12.45 -18.86
CA TRP A 233 5.67 12.88 -18.84
C TRP A 233 5.51 14.36 -18.43
N VAL A 234 6.28 14.83 -17.44
CA VAL A 234 6.26 16.25 -17.04
C VAL A 234 6.72 17.17 -18.18
N LEU A 235 7.68 16.71 -18.99
CA LEU A 235 8.13 17.45 -20.16
C LEU A 235 7.12 17.39 -21.32
N ILE A 236 6.50 16.23 -21.52
CA ILE A 236 5.55 15.94 -22.60
C ILE A 236 4.40 15.07 -22.03
N PRO A 237 3.27 15.67 -21.62
CA PRO A 237 2.18 14.96 -20.97
C PRO A 237 1.33 14.18 -21.98
N ASP A 238 1.90 13.10 -22.51
CA ASP A 238 1.28 12.18 -23.46
C ASP A 238 1.39 10.75 -22.91
N SER A 239 0.32 10.32 -22.23
CA SER A 239 0.25 9.00 -21.60
C SER A 239 0.27 7.84 -22.61
N ASP A 240 -0.23 8.03 -23.83
CA ASP A 240 -0.19 6.98 -24.85
C ASP A 240 1.25 6.76 -25.33
N ARG A 241 1.99 7.85 -25.55
CA ARG A 241 3.42 7.80 -25.85
C ARG A 241 4.22 7.16 -24.71
N LEU A 242 3.91 7.50 -23.46
CA LEU A 242 4.63 6.94 -22.31
C LEU A 242 4.40 5.44 -22.16
N ARG A 243 3.15 4.99 -22.35
CA ARG A 243 2.81 3.55 -22.37
C ARG A 243 3.53 2.83 -23.50
N ALA A 244 3.56 3.41 -24.70
CA ALA A 244 4.28 2.83 -25.83
C ALA A 244 5.79 2.71 -25.53
N PHE A 245 6.38 3.72 -24.89
CA PHE A 245 7.77 3.70 -24.44
C PHE A 245 8.04 2.58 -23.43
N VAL A 246 7.23 2.48 -22.37
CA VAL A 246 7.40 1.43 -21.36
C VAL A 246 7.23 0.04 -21.95
N ARG A 247 6.24 -0.18 -22.84
CA ARG A 247 6.09 -1.47 -23.55
C ARG A 247 7.33 -1.84 -24.35
N ALA A 248 7.86 -0.90 -25.12
CA ALA A 248 9.01 -1.13 -25.96
C ALA A 248 10.24 -1.48 -25.12
N VAL A 249 10.54 -0.68 -24.09
CA VAL A 249 11.70 -0.90 -23.21
C VAL A 249 11.56 -2.20 -22.42
N SER A 250 10.38 -2.53 -21.90
CA SER A 250 10.16 -3.76 -21.13
C SER A 250 10.51 -5.02 -21.91
N ARG A 251 10.20 -5.07 -23.21
CA ARG A 251 10.59 -6.19 -24.08
C ARG A 251 12.10 -6.28 -24.25
N THR A 252 12.75 -5.16 -24.50
CA THR A 252 14.22 -5.11 -24.61
C THR A 252 14.90 -5.55 -23.31
N LEU A 253 14.40 -5.07 -22.16
CA LEU A 253 14.91 -5.48 -20.86
C LEU A 253 14.69 -6.97 -20.62
N TRP A 254 13.50 -7.49 -20.90
CA TRP A 254 13.21 -8.91 -20.71
C TRP A 254 14.16 -9.82 -21.49
N HIS A 255 14.48 -9.49 -22.74
CA HIS A 255 15.43 -10.27 -23.54
C HIS A 255 16.83 -10.35 -22.93
N GLY A 256 17.28 -9.33 -22.18
CA GLY A 256 18.55 -9.35 -21.46
C GLY A 256 18.50 -10.09 -20.12
N LEU A 257 17.30 -10.25 -19.53
CA LEU A 257 17.09 -10.83 -18.21
C LEU A 257 16.65 -12.30 -18.23
N ALA A 258 15.98 -12.72 -19.30
CA ALA A 258 15.44 -14.05 -19.44
C ALA A 258 16.56 -15.10 -19.42
N ALA A 259 16.34 -16.22 -18.73
CA ALA A 259 17.20 -17.37 -18.88
C ALA A 259 17.17 -17.84 -20.34
N ALA A 260 18.32 -18.19 -20.91
CA ALA A 260 18.36 -18.78 -22.25
C ALA A 260 17.50 -20.05 -22.26
N ASP A 261 16.69 -20.23 -23.32
CA ASP A 261 15.91 -21.46 -23.51
C ASP A 261 16.85 -22.66 -23.38
N ARG A 262 16.63 -23.48 -22.34
CA ARG A 262 17.33 -24.75 -22.17
C ARG A 262 16.86 -25.67 -23.31
N LYS A 263 17.64 -25.73 -24.39
CA LYS A 263 17.58 -26.79 -25.39
C LYS A 263 17.89 -28.14 -24.76
#